data_AF-A0A8T6FZ02-F1
#
_entry.id   AF-A0A8T6FZ02-F1
#
_cell.length_a   1.000
_cell.length_b   1.000
_cell.length_c   1.000
_cell.angle_alpha   90.00
_cell.angle_beta   90.00
_cell.angle_gamma   90.00
#
_symmetry.space_group_name_H-M   'P 1'
#
loop_
_entity.id
_entity.type
_entity.pdbx_description
1 polymer ?
#
loop_
_entity_poly.entity_id
_entity_poly.type
_entity_poly.pdbx_seq_one_letter_code
_entity_poly.pdbx_strand_id
1 'polypeptide(L)'
;MPRNRLLDNWRRCGVSLFVALWLFFFGVSPAFAAARGNVLSQTDPPSQGFYSEAAGYGEGFGYVIPDVPDGPQFYVMFRALGGGPVLGYPLASPFTDATTGDMYLILQYAVLVWHKSSGQISLANTFELLDNAGLEQWLLDRGIPQPITDDGGSTFAESRTIRLSWLTDPEIAARFLQNPLVPGNLEISILLYGLPMSHPQKLGPFVVQRFQRAAFQRWVEDIPGQPKPGTVTQVFAGILYKEANLIPMDAYRPVPNPFDKPSDALLAQVQSLLAEQEVTAHLVHHLDHAIIGYAPDLLDTAALRIGNWVLIYLHPALKDARYEAVAAVLAHLATYLEAHALSPVPLEQTRETCKQLVADGLRIEAALWQALWGPEGTYNAKSYEEILNGYVVESQLSPSWADFIAEIHCT
;
A
#
# COMPACT_ATOMS: atom_id res chain seq x y z
N MET A 1 48.72 -16.47 -49.80
CA MET A 1 47.95 -15.68 -48.81
C MET A 1 46.46 -15.83 -49.12
N PRO A 2 45.69 -16.66 -48.39
CA PRO A 2 44.30 -16.91 -48.74
C PRO A 2 43.33 -15.95 -48.03
N ARG A 3 42.29 -15.54 -48.77
CA ARG A 3 41.17 -14.68 -48.35
C ARG A 3 40.15 -15.47 -47.51
N ASN A 4 39.74 -14.90 -46.38
CA ASN A 4 38.74 -15.46 -45.46
C ASN A 4 37.31 -15.38 -46.03
N ARG A 5 36.69 -16.55 -46.24
CA ARG A 5 35.28 -16.77 -46.64
C ARG A 5 34.33 -16.90 -45.42
N LEU A 6 34.40 -15.97 -44.46
CA LEU A 6 33.61 -16.06 -43.22
C LEU A 6 32.57 -14.94 -43.05
N LEU A 7 32.46 -13.97 -43.98
CA LEU A 7 31.60 -12.79 -43.82
C LEU A 7 30.30 -12.80 -44.64
N ASP A 8 30.08 -13.77 -45.55
CA ASP A 8 28.91 -13.76 -46.44
C ASP A 8 27.68 -14.52 -45.91
N ASN A 9 27.80 -15.31 -44.84
CA ASN A 9 26.66 -16.07 -44.29
C ASN A 9 25.83 -15.30 -43.25
N TRP A 10 26.26 -14.11 -42.80
CA TRP A 10 25.58 -13.37 -41.75
C TRP A 10 24.40 -12.49 -42.22
N ARG A 11 24.24 -12.26 -43.53
CA ARG A 11 23.17 -11.37 -44.04
C ARG A 11 21.83 -12.06 -44.30
N ARG A 12 21.73 -13.40 -44.17
CA ARG A 12 20.50 -14.15 -44.51
C ARG A 12 19.72 -14.70 -43.30
N CYS A 13 20.24 -14.57 -42.08
CA CYS A 13 19.53 -14.98 -40.86
C CYS A 13 18.95 -13.80 -40.04
N GLY A 14 19.21 -12.56 -40.43
CA GLY A 14 18.92 -11.37 -39.62
C GLY A 14 17.47 -10.87 -39.62
N VAL A 15 16.61 -11.33 -40.54
CA VAL A 15 15.22 -10.82 -40.63
C VAL A 15 14.23 -11.67 -39.83
N SER A 16 14.51 -12.96 -39.60
CA SER A 16 13.62 -13.84 -38.83
C SER A 16 13.84 -13.80 -37.31
N LEU A 17 14.99 -13.30 -36.84
CA LEU A 17 15.29 -13.22 -35.41
C LEU A 17 14.62 -12.01 -34.72
N PHE A 18 14.26 -10.97 -35.48
CA PHE A 18 13.68 -9.73 -34.93
C PHE A 18 12.20 -9.86 -34.55
N VAL A 19 11.45 -10.79 -35.15
CA VAL A 19 10.04 -11.07 -34.77
C VAL A 19 9.96 -12.00 -33.55
N ALA A 20 10.93 -12.89 -33.36
CA ALA A 20 10.96 -13.80 -32.23
C ALA A 20 11.39 -13.14 -30.90
N LEU A 21 12.21 -12.07 -30.96
CA LEU A 21 12.63 -11.34 -29.77
C LEU A 21 11.54 -10.38 -29.24
N TRP A 22 10.65 -9.89 -30.11
CA TRP A 22 9.50 -9.05 -29.74
C TRP A 22 8.42 -9.82 -28.97
N LEU A 23 8.27 -11.13 -29.22
CA LEU A 23 7.32 -11.99 -28.51
C LEU A 23 7.78 -12.38 -27.10
N PHE A 24 9.08 -12.21 -26.78
CA PHE A 24 9.63 -12.60 -25.47
C PHE A 24 9.62 -11.46 -24.44
N PHE A 25 9.74 -10.19 -24.85
CA PHE A 25 9.72 -9.05 -23.90
C PHE A 25 8.31 -8.63 -23.46
N PHE A 26 7.27 -8.95 -24.24
CA PHE A 26 5.85 -8.89 -23.82
C PHE A 26 5.27 -10.25 -23.48
N GLY A 27 6.13 -11.26 -23.31
CA GLY A 27 5.79 -12.45 -22.56
C GLY A 27 5.60 -12.07 -21.10
N VAL A 28 4.48 -11.40 -20.79
CA VAL A 28 3.78 -11.63 -19.54
C VAL A 28 3.75 -13.14 -19.44
N SER A 29 4.48 -13.68 -18.47
CA SER A 29 4.53 -15.12 -18.26
C SER A 29 3.10 -15.65 -18.36
N PRO A 30 2.82 -16.76 -19.08
CA PRO A 30 1.48 -17.36 -19.08
C PRO A 30 1.02 -17.75 -17.66
N ALA A 31 1.87 -17.58 -16.63
CA ALA A 31 1.51 -17.54 -15.22
C ALA A 31 0.39 -16.54 -14.87
N PHE A 32 0.18 -15.45 -15.63
CA PHE A 32 -0.99 -14.57 -15.39
C PHE A 32 -2.27 -15.04 -16.11
N ALA A 33 -2.18 -15.93 -17.09
CA ALA A 33 -3.34 -16.52 -17.76
C ALA A 33 -3.93 -17.75 -17.02
N ALA A 34 -3.27 -18.21 -15.95
CA ALA A 34 -3.75 -19.27 -15.07
C ALA A 34 -3.89 -18.84 -13.60
N ALA A 35 -3.89 -17.54 -13.32
CA ALA A 35 -4.56 -17.01 -12.14
C ALA A 35 -6.07 -16.90 -12.42
N ARG A 36 -6.71 -18.02 -12.77
CA ARG A 36 -7.95 -18.36 -12.08
C ARG A 36 -7.53 -18.75 -10.67
N GLY A 37 -7.02 -17.77 -9.91
CA GLY A 37 -7.08 -17.87 -8.47
C GLY A 37 -8.53 -18.22 -8.18
N ASN A 38 -8.74 -19.18 -7.29
CA ASN A 38 -10.01 -19.27 -6.59
C ASN A 38 -10.49 -17.83 -6.41
N VAL A 39 -11.65 -17.52 -6.98
CA VAL A 39 -12.41 -16.36 -6.53
C VAL A 39 -12.52 -16.62 -5.05
N LEU A 40 -11.58 -16.07 -4.27
CA LEU A 40 -11.67 -16.04 -2.83
C LEU A 40 -13.03 -15.42 -2.65
N SER A 41 -13.90 -16.26 -2.10
CA SER A 41 -15.32 -16.05 -2.01
C SER A 41 -15.54 -14.58 -1.72
N GLN A 42 -16.20 -13.88 -2.64
CA GLN A 42 -16.58 -12.48 -2.54
C GLN A 42 -17.69 -12.32 -1.47
N THR A 43 -17.51 -12.97 -0.32
CA THR A 43 -18.43 -13.06 0.81
C THR A 43 -18.00 -12.19 1.97
N ASP A 44 -16.75 -11.72 2.00
CA ASP A 44 -16.33 -10.68 2.93
C ASP A 44 -16.35 -9.33 2.20
N PRO A 45 -17.10 -8.32 2.69
CA PRO A 45 -17.03 -6.99 2.13
C PRO A 45 -15.56 -6.54 2.21
N PRO A 46 -14.98 -5.93 1.15
CA PRO A 46 -13.59 -5.46 1.19
C PRO A 46 -13.38 -4.70 2.49
N SER A 47 -12.56 -5.30 3.36
CA SER A 47 -12.47 -4.98 4.77
C SER A 47 -11.93 -3.56 4.90
N GLN A 48 -12.82 -2.58 5.12
CA GLN A 48 -12.49 -1.23 5.58
C GLN A 48 -11.25 -0.56 4.90
N GLY A 49 -11.02 -0.83 3.61
CA GLY A 49 -9.91 -0.24 2.84
C GLY A 49 -8.62 -1.08 2.75
N PHE A 50 -8.56 -2.31 3.26
CA PHE A 50 -7.40 -3.21 3.09
C PHE A 50 -7.55 -4.14 1.89
N TYR A 51 -6.45 -4.36 1.15
CA TYR A 51 -6.40 -5.16 -0.07
C TYR A 51 -5.12 -5.99 -0.15
N SER A 52 -5.25 -7.31 -0.34
CA SER A 52 -4.13 -8.27 -0.42
C SER A 52 -3.75 -8.64 -1.86
N GLU A 53 -4.62 -8.35 -2.83
CA GLU A 53 -4.58 -8.83 -4.21
C GLU A 53 -3.29 -8.46 -4.97
N ALA A 54 -2.64 -7.37 -4.56
CA ALA A 54 -1.44 -6.85 -5.21
C ALA A 54 -0.19 -6.83 -4.31
N ALA A 55 -0.27 -7.41 -3.10
CA ALA A 55 0.86 -7.40 -2.16
C ALA A 55 1.97 -8.38 -2.58
N GLY A 56 1.63 -9.60 -2.99
CA GLY A 56 2.62 -10.62 -3.36
C GLY A 56 3.39 -11.21 -2.15
N TYR A 57 2.91 -10.99 -0.93
CA TYR A 57 3.56 -11.40 0.33
C TYR A 57 2.88 -12.59 1.05
N GLY A 58 1.93 -13.26 0.40
CA GLY A 58 1.16 -14.36 0.99
C GLY A 58 -0.14 -13.91 1.65
N GLU A 59 -0.88 -14.87 2.23
CA GLU A 59 -2.15 -14.60 2.92
C GLU A 59 -1.92 -13.69 4.16
N GLY A 60 -2.82 -12.73 4.38
CA GLY A 60 -2.80 -11.83 5.54
C GLY A 60 -1.97 -10.54 5.40
N PHE A 61 -1.30 -10.30 4.25
CA PHE A 61 -0.57 -9.05 3.97
C PHE A 61 -1.19 -8.29 2.80
N GLY A 62 -1.14 -6.96 2.87
CA GLY A 62 -1.83 -6.09 1.93
C GLY A 62 -1.45 -4.63 2.05
N TYR A 63 -2.16 -3.79 1.29
CA TYR A 63 -2.08 -2.34 1.39
C TYR A 63 -3.41 -1.78 1.88
N VAL A 64 -3.31 -0.75 2.71
CA VAL A 64 -4.47 0.00 3.20
C VAL A 64 -4.65 1.23 2.33
N ILE A 65 -5.89 1.48 1.92
CA ILE A 65 -6.37 2.75 1.41
C ILE A 65 -6.95 3.50 2.64
N PRO A 66 -6.23 4.49 3.21
CA PRO A 66 -6.66 5.12 4.45
C PRO A 66 -7.61 6.29 4.21
N ASP A 67 -8.46 6.55 5.21
CA ASP A 67 -9.02 7.87 5.46
C ASP A 67 -8.35 8.42 6.72
N VAL A 68 -7.69 9.58 6.59
CA VAL A 68 -6.97 10.23 7.70
C VAL A 68 -7.85 11.35 8.27
N PRO A 69 -8.13 11.38 9.58
CA PRO A 69 -8.82 12.51 10.21
C PRO A 69 -8.13 13.83 9.87
N ASP A 70 -8.91 14.82 9.42
CA ASP A 70 -8.43 16.13 8.95
C ASP A 70 -7.38 16.08 7.81
N GLY A 71 -7.28 14.94 7.13
CA GLY A 71 -6.33 14.68 6.06
C GLY A 71 -6.97 14.03 4.82
N PRO A 72 -6.20 13.32 3.99
CA PRO A 72 -6.72 12.66 2.79
C PRO A 72 -7.79 11.62 3.14
N GLN A 73 -8.94 11.73 2.49
CA GLN A 73 -10.04 10.77 2.50
C GLN A 73 -9.98 9.84 1.27
N PHE A 74 -8.87 9.08 1.12
CA PHE A 74 -8.64 8.27 -0.09
C PHE A 74 -9.65 7.14 -0.25
N TYR A 75 -10.09 6.50 0.84
CA TYR A 75 -11.02 5.39 0.75
C TYR A 75 -12.42 5.87 0.36
N VAL A 76 -12.88 7.00 0.91
CA VAL A 76 -14.11 7.67 0.44
C VAL A 76 -14.04 7.95 -1.05
N MET A 77 -12.95 8.57 -1.53
CA MET A 77 -12.79 8.90 -2.95
C MET A 77 -12.72 7.64 -3.83
N PHE A 78 -11.97 6.64 -3.40
CA PHE A 78 -11.85 5.35 -4.10
C PHE A 78 -13.22 4.71 -4.30
N ARG A 79 -14.06 4.67 -3.26
CA ARG A 79 -15.43 4.15 -3.33
C ARG A 79 -16.32 4.99 -4.25
N ALA A 80 -16.23 6.33 -4.16
CA ALA A 80 -17.00 7.25 -5.01
C ALA A 80 -16.67 7.08 -6.50
N LEU A 81 -15.43 6.71 -6.82
CA LEU A 81 -14.95 6.44 -8.18
C LEU A 81 -15.13 4.98 -8.62
N GLY A 82 -15.93 4.19 -7.91
CA GLY A 82 -16.29 2.82 -8.31
C GLY A 82 -15.38 1.71 -7.78
N GLY A 83 -14.39 2.06 -6.94
CA GLY A 83 -13.53 1.12 -6.22
C GLY A 83 -12.70 0.20 -7.11
N GLY A 84 -12.41 -1.00 -6.60
CA GLY A 84 -11.52 -1.99 -7.25
C GLY A 84 -11.90 -2.33 -8.69
N PRO A 85 -13.20 -2.53 -9.03
CA PRO A 85 -13.60 -2.79 -10.41
C PRO A 85 -13.27 -1.68 -11.42
N VAL A 86 -13.11 -0.43 -10.97
CA VAL A 86 -12.86 0.73 -11.84
C VAL A 86 -11.40 1.21 -11.76
N LEU A 87 -10.86 1.33 -10.55
CA LEU A 87 -9.52 1.87 -10.31
C LEU A 87 -8.47 0.77 -10.09
N GLY A 88 -8.89 -0.45 -9.81
CA GLY A 88 -8.04 -1.56 -9.42
C GLY A 88 -7.61 -1.51 -7.96
N TYR A 89 -6.70 -2.40 -7.61
CA TYR A 89 -6.20 -2.55 -6.24
C TYR A 89 -4.95 -1.69 -5.98
N PRO A 90 -4.70 -1.29 -4.72
CA PRO A 90 -3.50 -0.54 -4.34
C PRO A 90 -2.23 -1.34 -4.61
N LEU A 91 -1.23 -0.69 -5.19
CA LEU A 91 0.05 -1.29 -5.56
C LEU A 91 1.19 -0.97 -4.57
N ALA A 92 0.93 -0.04 -3.65
CA ALA A 92 1.82 0.50 -2.63
C ALA A 92 0.99 1.20 -1.55
N SER A 93 1.57 1.40 -0.37
CA SER A 93 1.06 2.31 0.66
C SER A 93 1.10 3.76 0.15
N PRO A 94 0.21 4.65 0.64
CA PRO A 94 0.29 6.06 0.28
C PRO A 94 1.64 6.67 0.68
N PHE A 95 2.15 7.58 -0.13
CA PHE A 95 3.42 8.27 0.14
C PHE A 95 3.32 9.75 -0.17
N THR A 96 4.16 10.55 0.46
CA THR A 96 4.20 12.00 0.29
C THR A 96 5.35 12.40 -0.62
N ASP A 97 5.07 13.24 -1.62
CA ASP A 97 6.11 13.91 -2.38
C ASP A 97 6.82 14.94 -1.49
N ALA A 98 8.13 14.79 -1.34
CA ALA A 98 8.92 15.62 -0.43
C ALA A 98 9.01 17.10 -0.87
N THR A 99 8.73 17.41 -2.14
CA THR A 99 8.83 18.75 -2.71
C THR A 99 7.51 19.50 -2.60
N THR A 100 6.40 18.86 -2.98
CA THR A 100 5.06 19.49 -3.00
C THR A 100 4.29 19.28 -1.70
N GLY A 101 4.61 18.21 -0.96
CA GLY A 101 3.82 17.74 0.18
C GLY A 101 2.53 17.05 -0.21
N ASP A 102 2.27 16.84 -1.50
CA ASP A 102 1.11 16.09 -1.98
C ASP A 102 1.27 14.60 -1.65
N MET A 103 0.15 13.95 -1.34
CA MET A 103 0.15 12.51 -1.05
C MET A 103 -0.39 11.74 -2.25
N TYR A 104 0.25 10.63 -2.59
CA TYR A 104 -0.10 9.79 -3.72
C TYR A 104 -0.56 8.42 -3.25
N LEU A 105 -1.60 7.90 -3.88
CA LEU A 105 -2.03 6.50 -3.77
C LEU A 105 -2.06 5.88 -5.16
N ILE A 106 -1.24 4.84 -5.36
CA ILE A 106 -1.09 4.16 -6.64
C ILE A 106 -2.01 2.93 -6.67
N LEU A 107 -2.92 2.89 -7.65
CA LEU A 107 -3.85 1.79 -7.90
C LEU A 107 -3.50 1.16 -9.27
N GLN A 108 -3.98 -0.04 -9.60
CA GLN A 108 -3.60 -0.68 -10.88
C GLN A 108 -3.92 0.17 -12.12
N TYR A 109 -5.08 0.81 -12.18
CA TYR A 109 -5.54 1.57 -13.35
C TYR A 109 -5.40 3.08 -13.21
N ALA A 110 -5.08 3.58 -12.02
CA ALA A 110 -5.14 5.00 -11.72
C ALA A 110 -4.16 5.41 -10.60
N VAL A 111 -3.92 6.71 -10.50
CA VAL A 111 -3.21 7.32 -9.37
C VAL A 111 -4.13 8.38 -8.77
N LEU A 112 -4.38 8.29 -7.47
CA LEU A 112 -5.04 9.35 -6.71
C LEU A 112 -3.97 10.24 -6.09
N VAL A 113 -4.22 11.54 -6.09
CA VAL A 113 -3.36 12.54 -5.45
C VAL A 113 -4.21 13.41 -4.52
N TRP A 114 -3.77 13.55 -3.28
CA TRP A 114 -4.28 14.54 -2.36
C TRP A 114 -3.35 15.75 -2.39
N HIS A 115 -3.92 16.90 -2.76
CA HIS A 115 -3.19 18.14 -2.86
C HIS A 115 -3.17 18.85 -1.51
N LYS A 116 -2.00 18.92 -0.86
CA LYS A 116 -1.87 19.53 0.47
C LYS A 116 -2.31 20.99 0.48
N SER A 117 -2.06 21.70 -0.62
CA SER A 117 -2.38 23.11 -0.78
C SER A 117 -3.88 23.41 -0.80
N SER A 118 -4.70 22.48 -1.28
CA SER A 118 -6.16 22.67 -1.40
C SER A 118 -6.98 21.75 -0.50
N GLY A 119 -6.36 20.72 0.07
CA GLY A 119 -7.03 19.66 0.82
C GLY A 119 -7.89 18.73 -0.04
N GLN A 120 -7.78 18.81 -1.38
CA GLN A 120 -8.63 18.06 -2.31
C GLN A 120 -7.93 16.81 -2.86
N ILE A 121 -8.71 15.75 -3.10
CA ILE A 121 -8.26 14.56 -3.82
C ILE A 121 -8.70 14.65 -5.27
N SER A 122 -7.79 14.35 -6.19
CA SER A 122 -8.09 14.22 -7.62
C SER A 122 -7.45 12.97 -8.21
N LEU A 123 -7.91 12.55 -9.40
CA LEU A 123 -7.17 11.59 -10.21
C LEU A 123 -6.00 12.31 -10.89
N ALA A 124 -4.79 11.85 -10.62
CA ALA A 124 -3.60 12.43 -11.22
C ALA A 124 -3.58 12.18 -12.74
N ASN A 125 -3.11 13.17 -13.49
CA ASN A 125 -2.78 13.03 -14.91
C ASN A 125 -1.54 12.14 -15.05
N THR A 126 -1.70 10.84 -14.80
CA THR A 126 -0.62 9.86 -14.64
C THR A 126 0.33 9.86 -15.84
N PHE A 127 -0.20 10.04 -17.04
CA PHE A 127 0.61 10.10 -18.24
C PHE A 127 1.37 11.43 -18.38
N GLU A 128 0.85 12.56 -17.90
CA GLU A 128 1.62 13.80 -17.83
C GLU A 128 2.72 13.70 -16.76
N LEU A 129 2.47 13.01 -15.63
CA LEU A 129 3.51 12.74 -14.63
C LEU A 129 4.66 11.92 -15.21
N LEU A 130 4.35 10.90 -16.02
CA LEU A 130 5.36 10.07 -16.69
C LEU A 130 6.13 10.83 -17.76
N ASP A 131 5.47 11.70 -18.54
CA ASP A 131 6.15 12.58 -19.50
C ASP A 131 7.08 13.57 -18.78
N ASN A 132 6.60 14.21 -17.71
CA ASN A 132 7.42 15.13 -16.91
C ASN A 132 8.64 14.46 -16.27
N ALA A 133 8.61 13.13 -16.11
CA ALA A 133 9.75 12.33 -15.66
C ALA A 133 10.72 11.93 -16.79
N GLY A 134 10.50 12.36 -18.03
CA GLY A 134 11.35 12.06 -19.19
C GLY A 134 11.21 10.63 -19.71
N LEU A 135 10.04 10.01 -19.53
CA LEU A 135 9.78 8.60 -19.87
C LEU A 135 9.07 8.41 -21.22
N GLU A 136 9.08 9.41 -22.10
CA GLU A 136 8.33 9.38 -23.36
C GLU A 136 8.79 8.23 -24.27
N GLN A 137 10.11 8.05 -24.42
CA GLN A 137 10.64 6.93 -25.22
C GLN A 137 10.34 5.58 -24.54
N TRP A 138 10.45 5.52 -23.22
CA TRP A 138 10.14 4.31 -22.43
C TRP A 138 8.67 3.89 -22.55
N LEU A 139 7.76 4.87 -22.65
CA LEU A 139 6.34 4.68 -22.92
C LEU A 139 6.08 4.23 -24.35
N LEU A 140 6.77 4.83 -25.33
CA LEU A 140 6.66 4.43 -26.74
C LEU A 140 7.10 2.99 -26.96
N ASP A 141 8.20 2.58 -26.32
CA ASP A 141 8.67 1.19 -26.34
C ASP A 141 7.66 0.22 -25.70
N ARG A 142 6.77 0.74 -24.85
CA ARG A 142 5.64 0.02 -24.24
C ARG A 142 4.34 0.08 -25.05
N GLY A 143 4.39 0.63 -26.26
CA GLY A 143 3.23 0.76 -27.14
C GLY A 143 2.27 1.87 -26.74
N ILE A 144 2.73 2.87 -25.97
CA ILE A 144 1.96 4.06 -25.64
C ILE A 144 2.40 5.21 -26.56
N PRO A 145 1.52 5.80 -27.37
CA PRO A 145 1.88 6.88 -28.28
C PRO A 145 2.49 8.10 -27.57
N GLN A 146 3.39 8.80 -28.26
CA GLN A 146 3.85 10.12 -27.80
C GLN A 146 2.68 11.13 -27.76
N PRO A 147 2.70 12.07 -26.80
CA PRO A 147 1.67 13.08 -26.71
C PRO A 147 1.84 14.13 -27.82
N ILE A 148 0.72 14.71 -28.27
CA ILE A 148 0.72 15.95 -29.05
C ILE A 148 0.90 17.08 -28.04
N THR A 149 2.04 17.77 -28.10
CA THR A 149 2.44 18.77 -27.10
C THR A 149 1.71 20.10 -27.24
N ASP A 150 1.26 20.43 -28.45
CA ASP A 150 0.51 21.65 -28.75
C ASP A 150 -0.73 21.27 -29.56
N ASP A 151 -1.90 21.49 -28.97
CA ASP A 151 -3.18 21.25 -29.63
C ASP A 151 -3.67 22.44 -30.47
N GLY A 152 -2.96 23.58 -30.43
CA GLY A 152 -3.30 24.80 -31.16
C GLY A 152 -4.48 25.58 -30.57
N GLY A 153 -5.00 25.19 -29.40
CA GLY A 153 -6.04 25.92 -28.68
C GLY A 153 -5.49 27.13 -27.94
N SER A 154 -6.19 28.26 -27.99
CA SER A 154 -5.81 29.48 -27.24
C SER A 154 -6.44 29.56 -25.85
N THR A 155 -7.49 28.76 -25.61
CA THR A 155 -8.18 28.64 -24.33
C THR A 155 -8.37 27.18 -23.93
N PHE A 156 -8.67 26.93 -22.66
CA PHE A 156 -9.01 25.59 -22.19
C PHE A 156 -10.22 24.99 -22.92
N ALA A 157 -11.25 25.79 -23.20
CA ALA A 157 -12.45 25.32 -23.89
C ALA A 157 -12.17 24.91 -25.34
N GLU A 158 -11.30 25.67 -26.03
CA GLU A 158 -10.82 25.33 -27.38
C GLU A 158 -9.96 24.07 -27.35
N SER A 159 -8.97 24.01 -26.46
CA SER A 159 -8.09 22.85 -26.27
C SER A 159 -8.89 21.58 -26.00
N ARG A 160 -9.88 21.67 -25.11
CA ARG A 160 -10.82 20.57 -24.81
C ARG A 160 -11.56 20.10 -26.06
N THR A 161 -12.11 21.04 -26.84
CA THR A 161 -12.84 20.73 -28.08
C THR A 161 -11.92 20.06 -29.11
N ILE A 162 -10.72 20.59 -29.29
CA ILE A 162 -9.73 20.05 -30.22
C ILE A 162 -9.30 18.64 -29.80
N ARG A 163 -8.91 18.45 -28.53
CA ARG A 163 -8.49 17.13 -28.03
C ARG A 163 -9.59 16.09 -28.14
N LEU A 164 -10.83 16.44 -27.83
CA LEU A 164 -11.96 15.53 -28.01
C LEU A 164 -12.20 15.16 -29.48
N SER A 165 -11.85 16.03 -30.43
CA SER A 165 -11.91 15.70 -31.86
C SER A 165 -10.89 14.64 -32.28
N TRP A 166 -9.88 14.35 -31.45
CA TRP A 166 -8.89 13.30 -31.73
C TRP A 166 -9.42 11.89 -31.50
N LEU A 167 -10.63 11.73 -30.95
CA LEU A 167 -11.33 10.43 -30.80
C LEU A 167 -11.84 9.90 -32.16
N THR A 168 -10.92 9.63 -33.09
CA THR A 168 -11.24 9.25 -34.48
C THR A 168 -11.43 7.75 -34.69
N ASP A 169 -11.02 6.92 -33.73
CA ASP A 169 -11.24 5.47 -33.74
C ASP A 169 -12.58 5.16 -33.06
N PRO A 170 -13.56 4.57 -33.77
CA PRO A 170 -14.94 4.50 -33.28
C PRO A 170 -15.10 3.58 -32.08
N GLU A 171 -14.36 2.47 -31.98
CA GLU A 171 -14.46 1.59 -30.83
C GLU A 171 -13.75 2.17 -29.60
N ILE A 172 -12.61 2.87 -29.76
CA ILE A 172 -11.98 3.61 -28.65
C ILE A 172 -12.90 4.73 -28.17
N ALA A 173 -13.51 5.50 -29.08
CA ALA A 173 -14.47 6.55 -28.73
C ALA A 173 -15.69 5.99 -27.99
N ALA A 174 -16.23 4.85 -28.45
CA ALA A 174 -17.31 4.15 -27.78
C ALA A 174 -16.90 3.70 -26.37
N ARG A 175 -15.72 3.08 -26.20
CA ARG A 175 -15.21 2.65 -24.90
C ARG A 175 -15.01 3.81 -23.93
N PHE A 176 -14.51 4.94 -24.43
CA PHE A 176 -14.32 6.17 -23.65
C PHE A 176 -15.64 6.67 -23.09
N LEU A 177 -16.68 6.79 -23.93
CA LEU A 177 -18.01 7.21 -23.50
C LEU A 177 -18.72 6.17 -22.64
N GLN A 178 -18.42 4.88 -22.82
CA GLN A 178 -18.96 3.78 -22.01
C GLN A 178 -18.18 3.62 -20.70
N ASN A 179 -17.97 4.73 -20.00
CA ASN A 179 -17.34 4.75 -18.68
C ASN A 179 -18.19 3.96 -17.66
N PRO A 180 -17.57 3.36 -16.62
CA PRO A 180 -18.26 2.44 -15.72
C PRO A 180 -19.15 3.10 -14.66
N LEU A 181 -19.07 4.42 -14.47
CA LEU A 181 -19.84 5.12 -13.44
C LEU A 181 -21.19 5.62 -13.98
N VAL A 182 -21.15 6.31 -15.13
CA VAL A 182 -22.33 6.85 -15.81
C VAL A 182 -22.13 6.72 -17.32
N PRO A 183 -22.44 5.55 -17.91
CA PRO A 183 -22.25 5.32 -19.35
C PRO A 183 -22.91 6.40 -20.20
N GLY A 184 -22.19 6.91 -21.19
CA GLY A 184 -22.61 7.98 -22.09
C GLY A 184 -22.33 9.40 -21.57
N ASN A 185 -21.90 9.58 -20.32
CA ASN A 185 -21.57 10.89 -19.77
C ASN A 185 -20.14 11.31 -20.10
N LEU A 186 -19.99 12.36 -20.92
CA LEU A 186 -18.71 12.89 -21.36
C LEU A 186 -17.84 13.40 -20.19
N GLU A 187 -18.42 14.15 -19.25
CA GLU A 187 -17.63 14.74 -18.15
C GLU A 187 -17.08 13.65 -17.21
N ILE A 188 -17.85 12.59 -16.97
CA ILE A 188 -17.38 11.45 -16.18
C ILE A 188 -16.28 10.68 -16.93
N SER A 189 -16.36 10.60 -18.25
CA SER A 189 -15.31 9.99 -19.09
C SER A 189 -14.02 10.80 -19.01
N ILE A 190 -14.12 12.14 -19.09
CA ILE A 190 -12.98 13.04 -18.91
C ILE A 190 -12.43 12.99 -17.48
N LEU A 191 -13.28 12.88 -16.47
CA LEU A 191 -12.85 12.72 -15.08
C LEU A 191 -11.97 11.47 -14.93
N LEU A 192 -12.45 10.31 -15.38
CA LEU A 192 -11.77 9.03 -15.20
C LEU A 192 -10.53 8.88 -16.09
N TYR A 193 -10.63 9.25 -17.35
CA TYR A 193 -9.59 8.94 -18.35
C TYR A 193 -8.75 10.16 -18.74
N GLY A 194 -9.25 11.37 -18.50
CA GLY A 194 -8.65 12.61 -18.97
C GLY A 194 -8.99 12.93 -20.43
N LEU A 195 -8.48 14.06 -20.90
CA LEU A 195 -8.58 14.42 -22.32
C LEU A 195 -7.63 13.55 -23.16
N PRO A 196 -7.96 13.29 -24.44
CA PRO A 196 -7.02 12.69 -25.37
C PRO A 196 -5.72 13.50 -25.44
N MET A 197 -4.59 12.80 -25.42
CA MET A 197 -3.25 13.39 -25.59
C MET A 197 -2.64 13.02 -26.94
N SER A 198 -3.28 12.15 -27.72
CA SER A 198 -2.78 11.68 -29.01
C SER A 198 -3.95 11.32 -29.94
N HIS A 199 -3.67 11.21 -31.23
CA HIS A 199 -4.52 10.44 -32.14
C HIS A 199 -4.35 8.93 -31.92
N PRO A 200 -5.34 8.10 -32.29
CA PRO A 200 -5.17 6.66 -32.37
C PRO A 200 -4.02 6.28 -33.31
N GLN A 201 -3.10 5.42 -32.86
CA GLN A 201 -1.96 4.96 -33.64
C GLN A 201 -1.84 3.44 -33.59
N LYS A 202 -1.55 2.80 -34.72
CA LYS A 202 -1.25 1.36 -34.80
C LYS A 202 0.16 1.12 -34.28
N LEU A 203 0.26 0.44 -33.13
CA LEU A 203 1.52 0.08 -32.48
C LEU A 203 1.45 -1.42 -32.15
N GLY A 204 2.30 -2.25 -32.77
CA GLY A 204 2.24 -3.70 -32.57
C GLY A 204 0.85 -4.28 -32.94
N PRO A 205 0.24 -5.16 -32.13
CA PRO A 205 -1.02 -5.84 -32.46
C PRO A 205 -2.29 -5.02 -32.21
N PHE A 206 -2.16 -3.77 -31.76
CA PHE A 206 -3.28 -2.93 -31.34
C PHE A 206 -3.23 -1.52 -31.96
N VAL A 207 -4.39 -0.86 -32.01
CA VAL A 207 -4.50 0.59 -32.16
C VAL A 207 -4.60 1.18 -30.76
N VAL A 208 -3.75 2.16 -30.44
CA VAL A 208 -3.70 2.78 -29.10
C VAL A 208 -4.02 4.25 -29.18
N GLN A 209 -4.76 4.73 -28.20
CA GLN A 209 -4.88 6.15 -27.94
C GLN A 209 -4.53 6.44 -26.48
N ARG A 210 -3.64 7.42 -26.29
CA ARG A 210 -3.24 7.95 -24.99
C ARG A 210 -4.16 9.09 -24.56
N PHE A 211 -4.50 9.09 -23.28
CA PHE A 211 -5.24 10.13 -22.55
C PHE A 211 -4.41 10.59 -21.34
N GLN A 212 -4.84 11.64 -20.64
CA GLN A 212 -4.09 12.15 -19.48
C GLN A 212 -3.96 11.14 -18.33
N ARG A 213 -4.94 10.24 -18.15
CA ARG A 213 -5.00 9.29 -17.01
C ARG A 213 -5.07 7.82 -17.42
N ALA A 214 -5.34 7.55 -18.69
CA ALA A 214 -5.50 6.20 -19.23
C ALA A 214 -4.88 6.08 -20.63
N ALA A 215 -4.70 4.85 -21.07
CA ALA A 215 -4.51 4.54 -22.49
C ALA A 215 -5.43 3.37 -22.85
N PHE A 216 -6.04 3.44 -24.02
CA PHE A 216 -6.89 2.38 -24.54
C PHE A 216 -6.20 1.68 -25.70
N GLN A 217 -6.21 0.35 -25.67
CA GLN A 217 -5.68 -0.52 -26.71
C GLN A 217 -6.83 -1.29 -27.33
N ARG A 218 -7.11 -1.02 -28.59
CA ARG A 218 -8.01 -1.81 -29.43
C ARG A 218 -7.23 -2.90 -30.13
N TRP A 219 -7.53 -4.15 -29.81
CA TRP A 219 -6.93 -5.31 -30.45
C TRP A 219 -7.40 -5.39 -31.89
N VAL A 220 -6.48 -5.54 -32.85
CA VAL A 220 -6.84 -5.66 -34.28
C VAL A 220 -6.28 -6.92 -34.94
N GLU A 221 -5.39 -7.62 -34.26
CA GLU A 221 -4.83 -8.90 -34.69
C GLU A 221 -5.39 -10.03 -33.82
N ASP A 222 -5.65 -11.18 -34.43
CA ASP A 222 -6.11 -12.38 -33.74
C ASP A 222 -4.90 -13.19 -33.26
N ILE A 223 -4.53 -12.99 -32.00
CA ILE A 223 -3.37 -13.64 -31.37
C ILE A 223 -3.88 -14.64 -30.33
N PRO A 224 -3.51 -15.94 -30.42
CA PRO A 224 -3.95 -16.94 -29.44
C PRO A 224 -3.66 -16.53 -27.99
N GLY A 225 -4.68 -16.61 -27.14
CA GLY A 225 -4.58 -16.25 -25.71
C GLY A 225 -4.72 -14.76 -25.40
N GLN A 226 -4.86 -13.91 -26.42
CA GLN A 226 -5.07 -12.47 -26.26
C GLN A 226 -6.54 -12.09 -26.50
N PRO A 227 -6.96 -10.85 -26.14
CA PRO A 227 -8.29 -10.37 -26.47
C PRO A 227 -8.58 -10.44 -27.98
N LYS A 228 -9.83 -10.74 -28.32
CA LYS A 228 -10.26 -10.87 -29.73
C LYS A 228 -10.14 -9.53 -30.46
N PRO A 229 -9.91 -9.53 -31.79
CA PRO A 229 -9.99 -8.33 -32.61
C PRO A 229 -11.29 -7.54 -32.35
N GLY A 230 -11.18 -6.23 -32.26
CA GLY A 230 -12.25 -5.30 -31.89
C GLY A 230 -12.38 -5.03 -30.38
N THR A 231 -11.76 -5.84 -29.52
CA THR A 231 -11.82 -5.60 -28.06
C THR A 231 -10.99 -4.39 -27.68
N VAL A 232 -11.56 -3.47 -26.90
CA VAL A 232 -10.83 -2.34 -26.31
C VAL A 232 -10.52 -2.62 -24.85
N THR A 233 -9.23 -2.63 -24.54
CA THR A 233 -8.69 -2.85 -23.19
C THR A 233 -8.07 -1.56 -22.66
N GLN A 234 -8.08 -1.38 -21.34
CA GLN A 234 -7.41 -0.27 -20.67
C GLN A 234 -6.04 -0.71 -20.17
N VAL A 235 -5.04 0.13 -20.42
CA VAL A 235 -3.70 -0.04 -19.87
C VAL A 235 -3.68 0.27 -18.38
N PHE A 236 -2.92 -0.51 -17.62
CA PHE A 236 -2.71 -0.35 -16.18
C PHE A 236 -1.79 0.83 -15.88
N ALA A 237 -2.31 2.06 -15.92
CA ALA A 237 -1.51 3.28 -15.79
C ALA A 237 -0.71 3.34 -14.48
N GLY A 238 -1.27 2.89 -13.35
CA GLY A 238 -0.52 2.86 -12.10
C GLY A 238 0.52 1.74 -12.02
N ILE A 239 0.37 0.64 -12.79
CA ILE A 239 1.45 -0.33 -12.96
C ILE A 239 2.61 0.30 -13.75
N LEU A 240 2.34 1.08 -14.80
CA LEU A 240 3.39 1.82 -15.50
C LEU A 240 4.09 2.81 -14.57
N TYR A 241 3.35 3.51 -13.71
CA TYR A 241 3.92 4.39 -12.69
C TYR A 241 4.81 3.65 -11.69
N LYS A 242 4.41 2.45 -11.28
CA LYS A 242 5.22 1.55 -10.44
C LYS A 242 6.48 1.08 -11.17
N GLU A 243 6.37 0.62 -12.41
CA GLU A 243 7.52 0.14 -13.21
C GLU A 243 8.54 1.25 -13.53
N ALA A 244 8.08 2.50 -13.58
CA ALA A 244 8.92 3.67 -13.75
C ALA A 244 9.81 3.99 -12.52
N ASN A 245 9.66 3.25 -11.42
CA ASN A 245 10.42 3.42 -10.19
C ASN A 245 10.27 4.84 -9.59
N LEU A 246 9.06 5.41 -9.70
CA LEU A 246 8.69 6.71 -9.15
C LEU A 246 8.07 6.63 -7.75
N ILE A 247 7.94 5.43 -7.19
CA ILE A 247 7.38 5.18 -5.87
C ILE A 247 8.54 4.97 -4.87
N PRO A 248 8.53 5.66 -3.71
CA PRO A 248 9.50 5.42 -2.65
C PRO A 248 9.54 3.95 -2.21
N MET A 249 10.73 3.45 -1.87
CA MET A 249 10.93 2.02 -1.58
C MET A 249 10.15 1.51 -0.36
N ASP A 250 9.98 2.36 0.65
CA ASP A 250 9.22 2.08 1.86
C ASP A 250 7.72 1.91 1.59
N ALA A 251 7.17 2.60 0.59
CA ALA A 251 5.78 2.47 0.19
C ALA A 251 5.44 1.09 -0.39
N TYR A 252 6.43 0.32 -0.86
CA TYR A 252 6.22 -1.06 -1.34
C TYR A 252 6.12 -2.09 -0.21
N ARG A 253 6.27 -1.70 1.06
CA ARG A 253 6.13 -2.64 2.17
C ARG A 253 4.65 -2.85 2.49
N PRO A 254 4.08 -4.04 2.22
CA PRO A 254 2.72 -4.32 2.66
C PRO A 254 2.67 -4.45 4.18
N VAL A 255 1.50 -4.20 4.74
CA VAL A 255 1.22 -4.35 6.16
C VAL A 255 0.41 -5.62 6.41
N PRO A 256 0.50 -6.23 7.61
CA PRO A 256 -0.48 -7.22 8.04
C PRO A 256 -1.89 -6.63 7.94
N ASN A 257 -2.89 -7.46 7.66
CA ASN A 257 -4.29 -7.03 7.63
C ASN A 257 -4.67 -6.39 8.96
N PRO A 258 -4.86 -5.05 9.03
CA PRO A 258 -5.18 -4.38 10.28
C PRO A 258 -6.61 -4.66 10.71
N PHE A 259 -7.40 -5.37 9.90
CA PHE A 259 -8.76 -5.79 10.24
C PHE A 259 -8.84 -7.29 10.52
N ASP A 260 -7.79 -8.05 10.23
CA ASP A 260 -7.64 -9.36 10.83
C ASP A 260 -7.40 -9.09 12.29
N LYS A 261 -8.49 -9.17 13.05
CA LYS A 261 -8.37 -9.17 14.48
C LYS A 261 -7.44 -10.34 14.82
N PRO A 262 -6.33 -10.10 15.49
CA PRO A 262 -5.40 -11.12 15.99
C PRO A 262 -6.09 -11.93 17.09
N SER A 263 -7.08 -12.73 16.72
CA SER A 263 -8.02 -13.41 17.61
C SER A 263 -8.61 -12.48 18.67
N ASP A 264 -9.89 -12.10 18.50
CA ASP A 264 -10.72 -11.62 19.61
C ASP A 264 -10.52 -12.49 20.88
N ALA A 265 -10.20 -13.77 20.71
CA ALA A 265 -9.85 -14.68 21.80
C ALA A 265 -8.57 -14.32 22.56
N LEU A 266 -7.43 -14.01 21.91
CA LEU A 266 -6.20 -13.63 22.63
C LEU A 266 -6.37 -12.29 23.32
N LEU A 267 -6.90 -11.28 22.63
CA LEU A 267 -7.14 -9.98 23.23
C LEU A 267 -8.15 -10.08 24.39
N ALA A 268 -9.24 -10.84 24.23
CA ALA A 268 -10.18 -11.07 25.32
C ALA A 268 -9.56 -11.84 26.50
N GLN A 269 -8.69 -12.84 26.23
CA GLN A 269 -7.96 -13.56 27.29
C GLN A 269 -7.01 -12.62 28.03
N VAL A 270 -6.28 -11.78 27.32
CA VAL A 270 -5.41 -10.76 27.91
C VAL A 270 -6.23 -9.76 28.71
N GLN A 271 -7.29 -9.18 28.13
CA GLN A 271 -8.14 -8.21 28.83
C GLN A 271 -8.79 -8.81 30.08
N SER A 272 -9.25 -10.07 30.03
CA SER A 272 -9.76 -10.79 31.20
C SER A 272 -8.68 -10.94 32.26
N LEU A 273 -7.47 -11.37 31.87
CA LEU A 273 -6.36 -11.51 32.79
C LEU A 273 -5.99 -10.17 33.44
N LEU A 274 -5.87 -9.10 32.64
CA LEU A 274 -5.55 -7.76 33.13
C LEU A 274 -6.63 -7.18 34.05
N ALA A 275 -7.91 -7.48 33.77
CA ALA A 275 -9.05 -7.04 34.59
C ALA A 275 -9.09 -7.73 35.97
N GLU A 276 -8.58 -8.96 36.06
CA GLU A 276 -8.50 -9.71 37.32
C GLU A 276 -7.37 -9.23 38.24
N GLN A 277 -6.40 -8.49 37.72
CA GLN A 277 -5.24 -8.03 38.48
C GLN A 277 -5.40 -6.56 38.87
N GLU A 278 -5.35 -6.28 40.17
CA GLU A 278 -5.53 -4.91 40.73
C GLU A 278 -4.58 -3.90 40.09
N VAL A 279 -3.34 -4.31 39.81
CA VAL A 279 -2.30 -3.46 39.22
C VAL A 279 -2.59 -3.04 37.76
N THR A 280 -3.40 -3.79 37.01
CA THR A 280 -3.67 -3.53 35.58
C THR A 280 -5.13 -3.31 35.24
N ALA A 281 -6.06 -3.53 36.18
CA ALA A 281 -7.49 -3.45 35.89
C ALA A 281 -7.92 -2.09 35.30
N HIS A 282 -7.27 -1.01 35.73
CA HIS A 282 -7.53 0.33 35.21
C HIS A 282 -7.07 0.52 33.75
N LEU A 283 -6.13 -0.28 33.26
CA LEU A 283 -5.56 -0.14 31.91
C LEU A 283 -6.40 -0.80 30.82
N VAL A 284 -7.31 -1.71 31.18
CA VAL A 284 -8.07 -2.56 30.24
C VAL A 284 -8.84 -1.73 29.21
N HIS A 285 -9.42 -0.61 29.63
CA HIS A 285 -10.22 0.25 28.77
C HIS A 285 -9.43 0.91 27.63
N HIS A 286 -8.10 1.01 27.77
CA HIS A 286 -7.22 1.50 26.70
C HIS A 286 -7.03 0.47 25.58
N LEU A 287 -7.44 -0.78 25.81
CA LEU A 287 -7.34 -1.88 24.86
C LEU A 287 -8.68 -2.22 24.18
N ASP A 288 -9.79 -1.57 24.54
CA ASP A 288 -11.14 -1.85 24.01
C ASP A 288 -11.26 -1.70 22.48
N HIS A 289 -10.35 -0.92 21.88
CA HIS A 289 -10.24 -0.72 20.43
C HIS A 289 -8.84 -1.07 19.92
N ALA A 290 -8.13 -1.94 20.66
CA ALA A 290 -6.83 -2.43 20.24
C ALA A 290 -6.96 -3.51 19.16
N ILE A 291 -6.07 -3.43 18.19
CA ILE A 291 -5.84 -4.44 17.17
C ILE A 291 -4.38 -4.83 17.32
N ILE A 292 -4.14 -6.03 17.82
CA ILE A 292 -2.79 -6.61 17.86
C ILE A 292 -2.40 -7.11 16.44
N GLY A 293 -1.12 -7.08 16.10
CA GLY A 293 -0.56 -7.66 14.89
C GLY A 293 0.85 -8.11 15.18
N TYR A 294 1.42 -8.95 14.33
CA TYR A 294 2.83 -9.31 14.42
C TYR A 294 3.55 -8.71 13.23
N ALA A 295 4.60 -7.92 13.47
CA ALA A 295 5.38 -7.30 12.41
C ALA A 295 6.78 -7.93 12.33
N PRO A 296 7.14 -8.62 11.22
CA PRO A 296 8.37 -9.42 11.13
C PRO A 296 9.67 -8.60 11.22
N ASP A 297 9.65 -7.32 10.86
CA ASP A 297 10.86 -6.48 10.85
C ASP A 297 10.83 -5.33 11.87
N LEU A 298 9.96 -5.43 12.88
CA LEU A 298 10.09 -4.53 14.03
C LEU A 298 11.15 -5.09 14.98
N LEU A 299 12.11 -4.24 15.34
CA LEU A 299 13.09 -4.54 16.38
C LEU A 299 12.42 -4.66 17.76
N ASP A 300 11.31 -3.95 17.97
CA ASP A 300 10.57 -3.91 19.23
C ASP A 300 9.05 -3.86 19.04
N THR A 301 8.33 -4.22 20.10
CA THR A 301 6.87 -4.09 20.16
C THR A 301 6.47 -2.61 20.16
N ALA A 302 5.48 -2.23 19.34
CA ALA A 302 5.05 -0.83 19.17
C ALA A 302 3.52 -0.69 19.23
N ALA A 303 3.03 0.49 19.61
CA ALA A 303 1.62 0.85 19.53
C ALA A 303 1.43 2.15 18.75
N LEU A 304 0.46 2.16 17.83
CA LEU A 304 0.12 3.29 16.98
C LEU A 304 -1.37 3.60 17.11
N ARG A 305 -1.71 4.80 17.57
CA ARG A 305 -3.10 5.25 17.63
C ARG A 305 -3.55 5.83 16.29
N ILE A 306 -4.66 5.32 15.74
CA ILE A 306 -5.26 5.77 14.48
C ILE A 306 -6.73 6.10 14.74
N GLY A 307 -7.02 7.39 15.00
CA GLY A 307 -8.35 7.82 15.45
C GLY A 307 -8.75 7.17 16.78
N ASN A 308 -9.85 6.42 16.78
CA ASN A 308 -10.34 5.68 17.95
C ASN A 308 -9.70 4.29 18.12
N TRP A 309 -8.88 3.85 17.15
CA TRP A 309 -8.25 2.54 17.17
C TRP A 309 -6.82 2.64 17.69
N VAL A 310 -6.34 1.55 18.29
CA VAL A 310 -4.93 1.37 18.65
C VAL A 310 -4.41 0.15 17.92
N LEU A 311 -3.41 0.32 17.06
CA LEU A 311 -2.74 -0.77 16.38
C LEU A 311 -1.48 -1.13 17.16
N ILE A 312 -1.45 -2.33 17.73
CA ILE A 312 -0.33 -2.84 18.52
C ILE A 312 0.42 -3.86 17.68
N TYR A 313 1.67 -3.60 17.34
CA TYR A 313 2.54 -4.55 16.69
C TYR A 313 3.42 -5.25 17.72
N LEU A 314 3.20 -6.54 17.94
CA LEU A 314 4.06 -7.37 18.78
C LEU A 314 5.27 -7.84 17.99
N HIS A 315 6.41 -7.92 18.69
CA HIS A 315 7.60 -8.57 18.18
C HIS A 315 7.31 -10.05 17.80
N PRO A 316 7.86 -10.59 16.69
CA PRO A 316 7.56 -11.95 16.23
C PRO A 316 7.85 -13.06 17.25
N ALA A 317 8.80 -12.85 18.16
CA ALA A 317 9.10 -13.80 19.24
C ALA A 317 7.91 -14.03 20.18
N LEU A 318 6.96 -13.09 20.25
CA LEU A 318 5.73 -13.22 21.05
C LEU A 318 4.67 -14.12 20.40
N LYS A 319 4.85 -14.50 19.13
CA LYS A 319 3.87 -15.33 18.41
C LYS A 319 3.66 -16.69 19.05
N ASP A 320 4.73 -17.26 19.60
CA ASP A 320 4.73 -18.55 20.28
C ASP A 320 4.80 -18.41 21.81
N ALA A 321 4.78 -17.17 22.33
CA ALA A 321 4.81 -16.90 23.75
C ALA A 321 3.46 -17.24 24.40
N ARG A 322 3.47 -17.48 25.71
CA ARG A 322 2.22 -17.68 26.44
C ARG A 322 1.42 -16.38 26.51
N TYR A 323 0.09 -16.49 26.60
CA TYR A 323 -0.77 -15.32 26.67
C TYR A 323 -0.51 -14.46 27.92
N GLU A 324 0.02 -15.03 29.01
CA GLU A 324 0.45 -14.27 30.18
C GLU A 324 1.63 -13.33 29.87
N ALA A 325 2.58 -13.77 29.03
CA ALA A 325 3.71 -12.95 28.60
C ALA A 325 3.24 -11.84 27.67
N VAL A 326 2.31 -12.18 26.76
CA VAL A 326 1.65 -11.19 25.90
C VAL A 326 0.87 -10.17 26.74
N ALA A 327 0.21 -10.60 27.83
CA ALA A 327 -0.50 -9.70 28.73
C ALA A 327 0.44 -8.73 29.46
N ALA A 328 1.62 -9.18 29.90
CA ALA A 328 2.63 -8.31 30.53
C ALA A 328 3.10 -7.21 29.58
N VAL A 329 3.41 -7.58 28.33
CA VAL A 329 3.80 -6.63 27.28
C VAL A 329 2.66 -5.66 26.94
N LEU A 330 1.41 -6.14 26.90
CA LEU A 330 0.26 -5.28 26.61
C LEU A 330 -0.09 -4.36 27.79
N ALA A 331 0.11 -4.79 29.02
CA ALA A 331 0.00 -3.92 30.19
C ALA A 331 1.01 -2.78 30.12
N HIS A 332 2.27 -3.09 29.81
CA HIS A 332 3.31 -2.10 29.55
C HIS A 332 2.86 -1.14 28.45
N LEU A 333 2.42 -1.63 27.29
CA LEU A 333 1.97 -0.74 26.21
C LEU A 333 0.78 0.15 26.60
N ALA A 334 -0.15 -0.36 27.41
CA ALA A 334 -1.32 0.38 27.85
C ALA A 334 -0.98 1.56 28.77
N THR A 335 0.14 1.52 29.50
CA THR A 335 0.59 2.67 30.32
C THR A 335 0.96 3.86 29.44
N TYR A 336 1.59 3.62 28.29
CA TYR A 336 1.87 4.69 27.34
C TYR A 336 0.57 5.24 26.76
N LEU A 337 -0.39 4.39 26.43
CA LEU A 337 -1.68 4.82 25.89
C LEU A 337 -2.45 5.69 26.89
N GLU A 338 -2.44 5.31 28.17
CA GLU A 338 -3.03 6.09 29.26
C GLU A 338 -2.40 7.48 29.36
N ALA A 339 -1.07 7.55 29.40
CA ALA A 339 -0.34 8.80 29.48
C ALA A 339 -0.63 9.72 28.28
N HIS A 340 -0.78 9.15 27.08
CA HIS A 340 -1.15 9.91 25.89
C HIS A 340 -2.64 10.27 25.82
N ALA A 341 -3.52 9.49 26.45
CA ALA A 341 -4.96 9.77 26.49
C ALA A 341 -5.32 10.87 27.48
N LEU A 342 -4.57 11.00 28.58
CA LEU A 342 -4.80 11.99 29.63
C LEU A 342 -4.18 13.37 29.34
N SER A 343 -3.28 13.48 28.34
CA SER A 343 -2.63 14.74 27.98
C SER A 343 -3.16 15.30 26.65
N PRO A 344 -3.90 16.44 26.67
CA PRO A 344 -4.33 17.12 25.44
C PRO A 344 -3.18 17.88 24.76
N VAL A 345 -2.04 18.02 25.43
CA VAL A 345 -0.81 18.56 24.88
C VAL A 345 -0.04 17.38 24.28
N PRO A 346 0.48 17.47 23.03
CA PRO A 346 1.48 16.51 22.57
C PRO A 346 2.50 16.42 23.69
N LEU A 347 2.73 15.22 24.25
CA LEU A 347 3.81 15.05 25.21
C LEU A 347 5.04 15.63 24.50
N GLU A 348 5.48 16.83 24.89
CA GLU A 348 6.80 17.29 24.52
C GLU A 348 7.67 16.19 25.10
N GLN A 349 8.14 15.31 24.22
CA GLN A 349 8.95 14.17 24.58
C GLN A 349 10.31 14.72 24.98
N THR A 350 10.34 15.41 26.11
CA THR A 350 11.58 15.60 26.81
C THR A 350 12.08 14.21 27.14
N ARG A 351 13.39 14.03 27.03
CA ARG A 351 14.07 12.78 27.36
C ARG A 351 13.63 12.25 28.74
N GLU A 352 13.39 13.15 29.70
CA GLU A 352 12.94 12.78 31.05
C GLU A 352 11.49 12.26 31.09
N THR A 353 10.58 12.87 30.31
CA THR A 353 9.20 12.35 30.19
C THR A 353 9.19 10.97 29.55
N CYS A 354 10.00 10.76 28.51
CA CYS A 354 10.17 9.44 27.88
C CYS A 354 10.69 8.43 28.90
N LYS A 355 11.73 8.78 29.67
CA LYS A 355 12.31 7.87 30.64
C LYS A 355 11.33 7.42 31.72
N GLN A 356 10.59 8.38 32.26
CA GLN A 356 9.60 8.10 33.30
C GLN A 356 8.52 7.15 32.78
N LEU A 357 8.02 7.37 31.56
CA LEU A 357 7.01 6.50 30.96
C LEU A 357 7.54 5.07 30.72
N VAL A 358 8.77 4.94 30.22
CA VAL A 358 9.40 3.63 30.04
C VAL A 358 9.59 2.92 31.38
N ALA A 359 10.05 3.64 32.41
CA ALA A 359 10.22 3.07 33.74
C ALA A 359 8.89 2.62 34.37
N ASP A 360 7.81 3.39 34.20
CA ASP A 360 6.48 3.04 34.72
C ASP A 360 5.88 1.84 33.98
N GLY A 361 6.05 1.77 32.66
CA GLY A 361 5.69 0.61 31.85
C GLY A 361 6.38 -0.67 32.32
N LEU A 362 7.72 -0.63 32.47
CA LEU A 362 8.51 -1.77 32.96
C LEU A 362 8.13 -2.20 34.39
N ARG A 363 7.79 -1.24 35.27
CA ARG A 363 7.31 -1.56 36.64
C ARG A 363 5.98 -2.30 36.61
N ILE A 364 5.05 -1.87 35.76
CA ILE A 364 3.74 -2.52 35.61
C ILE A 364 3.89 -3.92 35.00
N GLU A 365 4.76 -4.07 34.01
CA GLU A 365 5.10 -5.36 33.42
C GLU A 365 5.64 -6.36 34.46
N ALA A 366 6.63 -5.92 35.25
CA ALA A 366 7.22 -6.74 36.31
C ALA A 366 6.21 -7.06 37.43
N ALA A 367 5.38 -6.09 37.84
CA ALA A 367 4.36 -6.29 38.86
C ALA A 367 3.29 -7.29 38.42
N LEU A 368 2.85 -7.22 37.16
CA LEU A 368 1.92 -8.21 36.61
C LEU A 368 2.58 -9.60 36.59
N TRP A 369 3.82 -9.70 36.12
CA TRP A 369 4.53 -10.99 36.07
C TRP A 369 4.68 -11.63 37.45
N GLN A 370 5.00 -10.83 38.47
CA GLN A 370 5.06 -11.27 39.87
C GLN A 370 3.69 -11.71 40.41
N ALA A 371 2.61 -11.01 40.05
CA ALA A 371 1.26 -11.38 40.47
C ALA A 371 0.84 -12.75 39.90
N LEU A 372 1.28 -13.07 38.67
CA LEU A 372 0.96 -14.32 38.00
C LEU A 372 1.84 -15.50 38.44
N TRP A 373 3.12 -15.27 38.69
CA TRP A 373 4.11 -16.36 38.90
C TRP A 373 4.80 -16.34 40.27
N GLY A 374 4.40 -15.43 41.16
CA GLY A 374 4.98 -15.27 42.48
C GLY A 374 6.18 -14.32 42.51
N PRO A 375 6.73 -14.04 43.71
CA PRO A 375 7.70 -12.96 43.92
C PRO A 375 9.00 -13.14 43.15
N GLU A 376 9.45 -14.37 42.88
CA GLU A 376 10.68 -14.62 42.11
C GLU A 376 10.45 -14.61 40.59
N GLY A 377 9.19 -14.54 40.14
CA GLY A 377 8.82 -14.57 38.73
C GLY A 377 9.21 -15.86 38.01
N THR A 378 9.63 -16.92 38.71
CA THR A 378 10.28 -18.06 38.06
C THR A 378 9.28 -18.97 37.35
N TYR A 379 9.21 -18.83 36.04
CA TYR A 379 8.63 -19.82 35.14
C TYR A 379 9.74 -20.52 34.34
N ASN A 380 9.72 -21.86 34.29
CA ASN A 380 10.71 -22.66 33.57
C ASN A 380 10.40 -22.65 32.06
N ALA A 381 10.85 -21.61 31.38
CA ALA A 381 10.43 -21.24 30.03
C ALA A 381 11.58 -21.24 29.02
N LYS A 382 11.26 -21.01 27.73
CA LYS A 382 12.23 -20.73 26.67
C LYS A 382 11.77 -19.45 25.95
N SER A 383 12.72 -18.66 25.45
CA SER A 383 12.54 -17.43 24.64
C SER A 383 12.17 -16.16 25.43
N TYR A 384 10.92 -15.71 25.42
CA TYR A 384 10.56 -14.36 25.88
C TYR A 384 10.32 -14.29 27.39
N GLU A 385 9.77 -15.35 27.98
CA GLU A 385 9.57 -15.45 29.42
C GLU A 385 10.90 -15.49 30.19
N GLU A 386 12.01 -15.92 29.57
CA GLU A 386 13.36 -15.80 30.15
C GLU A 386 13.77 -14.33 30.31
N ILE A 387 13.38 -13.47 29.35
CA ILE A 387 13.62 -12.02 29.40
C ILE A 387 12.76 -11.40 30.51
N LEU A 388 11.49 -11.75 30.59
CA LEU A 388 10.59 -11.27 31.65
C LEU A 388 11.05 -11.68 33.06
N ASN A 389 11.52 -12.93 33.21
CA ASN A 389 12.12 -13.39 34.46
C ASN A 389 13.37 -12.56 34.80
N GLY A 390 14.21 -12.27 33.81
CA GLY A 390 15.36 -11.37 33.95
C GLY A 390 14.95 -10.00 34.46
N TYR A 391 13.91 -9.39 33.88
CA TYR A 391 13.40 -8.09 34.31
C TYR A 391 12.88 -8.09 35.75
N VAL A 392 12.16 -9.14 36.17
CA VAL A 392 11.70 -9.27 37.56
C VAL A 392 12.87 -9.40 38.53
N VAL A 393 13.87 -10.21 38.20
CA VAL A 393 15.06 -10.39 39.05
C VAL A 393 15.87 -9.10 39.12
N GLU A 394 16.11 -8.43 38.00
CA GLU A 394 16.94 -7.22 37.93
C GLU A 394 16.26 -6.00 38.56
N SER A 395 14.94 -5.85 38.38
CA SER A 395 14.16 -4.78 39.03
C SER A 395 14.13 -4.89 40.56
N GLN A 396 14.20 -6.11 41.12
CA GLN A 396 14.34 -6.33 42.56
C GLN A 396 15.74 -6.03 43.07
N LEU A 397 16.77 -6.24 42.24
CA LEU A 397 18.17 -6.03 42.61
C LEU A 397 18.60 -4.57 42.50
N SER A 398 17.99 -3.76 41.62
CA SER A 398 18.23 -2.32 41.58
C SER A 398 17.04 -1.52 41.06
N PRO A 399 16.47 -0.59 41.85
CA PRO A 399 15.48 0.38 41.38
C PRO A 399 15.95 1.22 40.18
N SER A 400 17.28 1.37 40.00
CA SER A 400 17.88 2.14 38.90
C SER A 400 17.95 1.40 37.57
N TRP A 401 17.56 0.12 37.51
CA TRP A 401 17.66 -0.67 36.29
C TRP A 401 16.60 -0.27 35.25
N ALA A 402 15.37 -0.01 35.70
CA ALA A 402 14.31 0.52 34.83
C ALA A 402 14.72 1.89 34.25
N ASP A 403 15.34 2.73 35.07
CA ASP A 403 15.88 4.03 34.65
C ASP A 403 17.03 3.88 33.63
N PHE A 404 17.83 2.82 33.72
CA PHE A 404 18.90 2.51 32.77
C PHE A 404 18.37 2.06 31.41
N ILE A 405 17.36 1.18 31.36
CA ILE A 405 16.72 0.78 30.09
C ILE A 405 16.01 1.97 29.46
N ALA A 406 15.34 2.77 30.29
CA ALA A 406 14.73 4.03 29.90
C ALA A 406 15.76 5.01 29.31
N GLU A 407 16.98 5.07 29.87
CA GLU A 407 18.08 5.87 29.34
C GLU A 407 18.46 5.45 27.91
N ILE A 408 18.51 4.14 27.63
CA ILE A 408 18.85 3.60 26.31
C ILE A 408 17.73 3.85 25.30
N HIS A 409 16.47 3.64 25.70
CA HIS A 409 15.30 3.80 24.82
C HIS A 409 15.04 5.26 24.41
N CYS A 410 15.40 6.21 25.28
CA CYS A 410 15.10 7.63 25.11
C CYS A 410 16.29 8.48 24.62
N THR A 411 17.40 7.84 24.25
CA THR A 411 18.57 8.44 23.55
C THR A 411 18.53 8.14 22.06
#